data_AF-F0HPS1-F1
#
_entry.id   AF-F0HPS1-F1
#
_cell.length_a   1.000
_cell.length_b   1.000
_cell.length_c   1.000
_cell.angle_alpha   90.00
_cell.angle_beta   90.00
_cell.angle_gamma   90.00
#
_symmetry.space_group_name_H-M   'P 1'
#
loop_
_entity.id
_entity.type
_entity.pdbx_description
1 polymer ?
#
loop_
_entity_poly.entity_id
_entity_poly.type
_entity_poly.pdbx_seq_one_letter_code
_entity_poly.pdbx_strand_id
1 'polypeptide(L)'
;MEERKKSRKGLVALGVAAVVIVAAGTGFWIWHEQPSFCNAVCHTPMDSYVEAYYADDATLLATSHRVADVSCLDCHVPTLGEQLAEGAAWVAGGYELPLEQRQFDDEFCMNGSCHAIGQGSLAQITAQREYNPHSNYHEELACGTCHKSHTASVMQCAQCHSDADVPAGWVVR
;
A
#
# COMPACT_ATOMS: atom_id res chain seq x y z
N MET A 1 43.45 -0.15 -42.46
CA MET A 1 43.46 -0.43 -41.00
C MET A 1 42.53 0.50 -40.22
N GLU A 2 42.35 1.74 -40.65
CA GLU A 2 41.49 2.77 -40.03
C GLU A 2 40.00 2.37 -39.95
N GLU A 3 39.41 1.89 -41.05
CA GLU A 3 38.00 1.47 -41.15
C GLU A 3 37.62 0.36 -40.15
N ARG A 4 38.47 -0.67 -40.03
CA ARG A 4 38.30 -1.77 -39.07
C ARG A 4 38.40 -1.29 -37.61
N LYS A 5 39.19 -0.25 -37.33
CA LYS A 5 39.33 0.38 -36.00
C LYS A 5 38.09 1.24 -35.68
N LYS A 6 37.51 1.92 -36.66
CA LYS A 6 36.27 2.72 -36.54
C LYS A 6 35.04 1.83 -36.33
N SER A 7 34.92 0.75 -37.09
CA SER A 7 33.89 -0.30 -36.92
C SER A 7 33.95 -0.95 -35.53
N ARG A 8 35.14 -1.28 -35.02
CA ARG A 8 35.31 -1.89 -33.69
C ARG A 8 34.95 -0.92 -32.56
N LYS A 9 35.25 0.37 -32.70
CA LYS A 9 34.81 1.41 -31.73
C LYS A 9 33.29 1.61 -31.76
N GLY A 10 32.67 1.57 -32.94
CA GLY A 10 31.22 1.60 -33.08
C GLY A 10 30.53 0.41 -32.42
N LEU A 11 31.06 -0.80 -32.62
CA LEU A 11 30.57 -2.02 -31.95
C LEU A 11 30.73 -1.96 -30.43
N VAL A 12 31.86 -1.44 -29.93
CA VAL A 12 32.06 -1.24 -28.49
C VAL A 12 31.09 -0.21 -27.93
N ALA A 13 30.90 0.93 -28.60
CA ALA A 13 29.95 1.96 -28.16
C ALA A 13 28.51 1.43 -28.12
N LEU A 14 28.11 0.66 -29.13
CA LEU A 14 26.78 0.04 -29.20
C LEU A 14 26.60 -1.03 -28.13
N GLY A 15 27.65 -1.84 -27.87
CA GLY A 15 27.67 -2.78 -26.75
C GLY A 15 27.56 -2.10 -25.40
N VAL A 16 28.29 -1.01 -25.17
CA VAL A 16 28.19 -0.21 -23.93
C VAL A 16 26.80 0.40 -23.78
N ALA A 17 26.24 0.97 -24.85
CA ALA A 17 24.90 1.53 -24.82
C ALA A 17 23.84 0.46 -24.48
N ALA A 18 23.94 -0.72 -25.07
CA ALA A 18 23.05 -1.84 -24.74
C ALA A 18 23.16 -2.25 -23.27
N VAL A 19 24.37 -2.36 -22.72
CA VAL A 19 24.58 -2.68 -21.30
C VAL A 19 24.00 -1.61 -20.38
N VAL A 20 24.19 -0.33 -20.70
CA VAL A 20 23.65 0.79 -19.92
C VAL A 20 22.12 0.76 -19.91
N ILE A 21 21.49 0.53 -21.06
CA ILE A 21 20.02 0.44 -21.16
C ILE A 21 19.49 -0.72 -20.31
N VAL A 22 20.13 -1.88 -20.38
CA VAL A 22 19.74 -3.04 -19.56
C VAL A 22 19.89 -2.73 -18.08
N ALA A 23 21.04 -2.19 -17.66
CA ALA A 23 21.28 -1.86 -16.25
C ALA A 23 20.31 -0.80 -15.72
N ALA A 24 20.00 0.23 -16.52
CA ALA A 24 19.02 1.25 -16.18
C ALA A 24 17.61 0.67 -16.09
N GLY A 25 17.22 -0.18 -17.03
CA GLY A 25 15.91 -0.85 -17.02
C GLY A 25 15.74 -1.76 -15.80
N THR A 26 16.75 -2.57 -15.45
CA THR A 26 16.69 -3.42 -14.25
C THR A 26 16.68 -2.60 -12.96
N GLY A 27 17.49 -1.55 -12.89
CA GLY A 27 17.52 -0.66 -11.73
C GLY A 27 16.20 0.08 -11.55
N PHE A 28 15.61 0.56 -12.63
CA PHE A 28 14.30 1.20 -12.63
C PHE A 28 13.21 0.23 -12.19
N TRP A 29 13.20 -1.01 -12.70
CA TRP A 29 12.22 -2.01 -12.32
C TRP A 29 12.26 -2.33 -10.82
N ILE A 30 13.46 -2.54 -10.27
CA ILE A 30 13.63 -2.80 -8.84
C ILE A 30 13.20 -1.58 -8.02
N TRP A 31 13.56 -0.38 -8.44
CA TRP A 31 13.19 0.85 -7.74
C TRP A 31 11.69 1.11 -7.77
N HIS A 32 11.03 0.83 -8.90
CA HIS A 32 9.59 0.98 -9.08
C HIS A 32 8.78 0.21 -8.03
N GLU A 33 9.28 -0.94 -7.58
CA GLU A 33 8.63 -1.75 -6.54
C GLU A 33 8.93 -1.28 -5.11
N GLN A 34 9.72 -0.21 -4.93
CA GLN A 34 10.09 0.30 -3.60
C GLN A 34 9.21 1.48 -3.16
N PRO A 35 8.94 1.64 -1.84
CA PRO A 35 8.19 2.78 -1.31
C PRO A 35 8.77 4.16 -1.70
N SER A 36 10.09 4.23 -1.91
CA SER A 36 10.75 5.45 -2.39
C SER A 36 10.32 5.90 -3.79
N PHE A 37 9.86 4.98 -4.65
CA PHE A 37 9.29 5.34 -5.94
C PHE A 37 7.94 6.02 -5.77
N CYS A 38 7.09 5.49 -4.89
CA CYS A 38 5.78 6.06 -4.58
C CYS A 38 5.91 7.50 -4.08
N ASN A 39 6.90 7.76 -3.21
CA ASN A 39 7.23 9.11 -2.73
C ASN A 39 7.59 10.06 -3.90
N ALA A 40 8.35 9.58 -4.88
CA ALA A 40 8.95 10.42 -5.92
C ALA A 40 8.12 10.59 -7.21
N VAL A 41 7.29 9.61 -7.60
CA VAL A 41 6.78 9.51 -8.99
C VAL A 41 5.29 9.18 -9.12
N CYS A 42 4.59 8.70 -8.08
CA CYS A 42 3.18 8.31 -8.21
C CYS A 42 2.23 9.52 -8.18
N HIS A 43 2.22 10.29 -7.08
CA HIS A 43 1.43 11.51 -6.94
C HIS A 43 1.89 12.33 -5.74
N THR A 44 1.64 13.64 -5.73
CA THR A 44 1.68 14.43 -4.50
C THR A 44 0.27 14.47 -3.90
N PRO A 45 0.07 14.21 -2.60
CA PRO A 45 1.05 14.13 -1.50
C PRO A 45 1.29 12.69 -0.97
N MET A 46 2.05 11.83 -1.68
CA MET A 46 2.35 10.47 -1.19
C MET A 46 3.25 10.43 0.06
N ASP A 47 4.03 11.49 0.33
CA ASP A 47 5.01 11.56 1.42
C ASP A 47 4.48 11.05 2.77
N SER A 48 3.35 11.61 3.22
CA SER A 48 2.77 11.26 4.53
C SER A 48 2.36 9.79 4.65
N TYR A 49 1.98 9.14 3.54
CA TYR A 49 1.59 7.73 3.52
C TYR A 49 2.81 6.82 3.62
N VAL A 50 3.93 7.20 2.99
CA VAL A 50 5.22 6.51 3.09
C VAL A 50 5.83 6.70 4.47
N GLU A 51 5.72 7.90 5.04
CA GLU A 51 6.12 8.16 6.42
C GLU A 51 5.32 7.28 7.40
N ALA A 52 3.99 7.21 7.24
CA ALA A 52 3.13 6.33 8.04
C ALA A 52 3.47 4.84 7.90
N TYR A 53 3.99 4.41 6.74
CA TYR A 53 4.46 3.04 6.52
C TYR A 53 5.76 2.74 7.28
N TYR A 54 6.66 3.73 7.39
CA TYR A 54 7.93 3.62 8.11
C TYR A 54 7.90 4.15 9.56
N ALA A 55 6.73 4.55 10.07
CA ALA A 55 6.62 5.26 11.36
C ALA A 55 7.02 4.43 12.59
N ASP A 56 7.19 3.11 12.45
CA ASP A 56 7.36 2.16 13.57
C ASP A 56 6.24 2.28 14.64
N ASP A 57 5.10 2.84 14.24
CA ASP A 57 3.89 2.95 15.04
C ASP A 57 2.93 1.78 14.76
N ALA A 58 2.89 0.81 15.66
CA ALA A 58 2.00 -0.35 15.57
C ALA A 58 0.50 0.01 15.63
N THR A 59 0.14 1.25 15.95
CA THR A 59 -1.24 1.73 15.88
C THR A 59 -1.68 2.03 14.45
N LEU A 60 -0.72 2.16 13.51
CA LEU A 60 -0.95 2.28 12.08
C LEU A 60 -0.87 0.90 11.41
N LEU A 61 -1.92 0.55 10.69
CA LEU A 61 -2.00 -0.77 10.06
C LEU A 61 -0.99 -0.94 8.93
N ALA A 62 -0.62 0.13 8.21
CA ALA A 62 0.43 0.10 7.19
C ALA A 62 1.80 -0.23 7.79
N THR A 63 2.14 0.33 8.96
CA THR A 63 3.37 -0.04 9.67
C THR A 63 3.34 -1.50 10.11
N SER A 64 2.21 -1.98 10.65
CA SER A 64 2.08 -3.37 11.07
C SER A 64 2.28 -4.36 9.91
N HIS A 65 1.77 -4.02 8.73
CA HIS A 65 1.97 -4.81 7.50
C HIS A 65 3.41 -4.75 6.99
N ARG A 66 4.09 -3.61 7.06
CA ARG A 66 5.52 -3.51 6.75
C ARG A 66 6.35 -4.48 7.60
N VAL A 67 6.06 -4.57 8.91
CA VAL A 67 6.79 -5.49 9.82
C VAL A 67 6.57 -6.96 9.42
N ALA A 68 5.46 -7.27 8.76
CA ALA A 68 5.17 -8.56 8.17
C ALA A 68 5.67 -8.72 6.72
N ASP A 69 6.58 -7.84 6.27
CA ASP A 69 7.18 -7.86 4.92
C ASP A 69 6.17 -7.64 3.77
N VAL A 70 5.06 -6.96 4.06
CA VAL A 70 4.07 -6.54 3.06
C VAL A 70 4.42 -5.15 2.53
N SER A 71 4.58 -5.04 1.22
CA SER A 71 4.95 -3.81 0.51
C SER A 71 3.73 -2.98 0.07
N CYS A 72 3.99 -1.77 -0.44
CA CYS A 72 2.93 -0.90 -0.97
C CYS A 72 2.13 -1.60 -2.09
N LEU A 73 2.81 -2.31 -3.00
CA LEU A 73 2.20 -2.92 -4.18
C LEU A 73 1.42 -4.20 -3.87
N ASP A 74 1.61 -4.78 -2.69
CA ASP A 74 0.79 -5.90 -2.24
C ASP A 74 -0.65 -5.45 -1.88
N CYS A 75 -0.83 -4.16 -1.53
CA CYS A 75 -2.14 -3.55 -1.31
C CYS A 75 -2.59 -2.64 -2.46
N HIS A 76 -1.66 -1.94 -3.10
CA HIS A 76 -1.91 -1.06 -4.23
C HIS A 76 -1.59 -1.76 -5.55
N VAL A 77 -2.22 -2.91 -5.80
CA VAL A 77 -2.00 -3.71 -7.01
C VAL A 77 -2.60 -2.96 -8.21
N PRO A 78 -1.79 -2.34 -9.08
CA PRO A 78 -2.31 -1.51 -10.14
C PRO A 78 -2.35 -2.31 -11.44
N THR A 79 -3.45 -2.22 -12.17
CA THR A 79 -3.51 -2.71 -13.54
C THR A 79 -2.56 -1.89 -14.43
N LEU A 80 -2.17 -2.44 -15.58
CA LEU A 80 -1.33 -1.72 -16.53
C LEU A 80 -2.00 -0.41 -17.00
N GLY A 81 -3.32 -0.41 -17.15
CA GLY A 81 -4.08 0.78 -17.53
C GLY A 81 -4.02 1.87 -16.46
N GLU A 82 -4.16 1.51 -15.19
CA GLU A 82 -4.03 2.43 -14.06
C GLU A 82 -2.62 3.02 -13.98
N GLN A 83 -1.57 2.20 -14.10
CA GLN A 83 -0.19 2.68 -14.08
C GLN A 83 0.09 3.70 -15.19
N LEU A 84 -0.44 3.48 -16.40
CA LEU A 84 -0.31 4.43 -17.51
C LEU A 84 -1.08 5.73 -17.27
N ALA A 85 -2.31 5.62 -16.73
CA ALA A 85 -3.14 6.77 -16.42
C ALA A 85 -2.53 7.63 -15.30
N GLU A 86 -2.06 6.99 -14.23
CA GLU A 86 -1.36 7.64 -13.12
C GLU A 86 -0.08 8.34 -13.59
N GLY A 87 0.73 7.66 -14.41
CA GLY A 87 1.94 8.27 -14.98
C GLY A 87 1.65 9.49 -15.87
N ALA A 88 0.59 9.43 -16.69
CA ALA A 88 0.16 10.56 -17.50
C ALA A 88 -0.36 11.72 -16.64
N ALA A 89 -1.17 11.41 -15.62
CA ALA A 89 -1.70 12.38 -14.67
C ALA A 89 -0.58 13.06 -13.87
N TRP A 90 0.42 12.31 -13.42
CA TRP A 90 1.61 12.83 -12.74
C TRP A 90 2.35 13.86 -13.61
N VAL A 91 2.67 13.50 -14.86
CA VAL A 91 3.37 14.39 -15.80
C VAL A 91 2.55 15.64 -16.12
N ALA A 92 1.22 15.51 -16.20
CA ALA A 92 0.31 16.62 -16.46
C ALA A 92 -0.01 17.47 -15.21
N GLY A 93 0.36 17.02 -14.01
CA GLY A 93 -0.05 17.64 -12.74
C GLY A 93 -1.55 17.47 -12.43
N GLY A 94 -2.22 16.48 -13.03
CA GLY A 94 -3.67 16.30 -13.01
C GLY A 94 -4.13 15.27 -11.97
N TYR A 95 -3.82 15.49 -10.69
CA TYR A 95 -4.26 14.63 -9.58
C TYR A 95 -5.29 15.36 -8.69
N GLU A 96 -6.29 14.62 -8.21
CA GLU A 96 -7.35 15.18 -7.35
C GLU A 96 -6.97 15.13 -5.87
N LEU A 97 -7.31 16.19 -5.12
CA LEU A 97 -7.07 16.30 -3.69
C LEU A 97 -8.37 16.68 -2.95
N PRO A 98 -8.68 16.03 -1.80
CA PRO A 98 -7.94 14.93 -1.18
C PRO A 98 -8.02 13.64 -2.01
N LEU A 99 -7.00 12.79 -1.90
CA LEU A 99 -7.00 11.49 -2.56
C LEU A 99 -8.15 10.64 -2.02
N GLU A 100 -8.90 10.01 -2.92
CA GLU A 100 -9.94 9.08 -2.53
C GLU A 100 -9.33 7.88 -1.80
N GLN A 101 -9.90 7.53 -0.65
CA GLN A 101 -9.45 6.36 0.08
C GLN A 101 -9.85 5.11 -0.70
N ARG A 102 -8.85 4.31 -1.11
CA ARG A 102 -9.09 2.99 -1.70
C ARG A 102 -9.91 2.12 -0.74
N GLN A 103 -10.95 1.51 -1.28
CA GLN A 103 -11.76 0.52 -0.58
C GLN A 103 -11.29 -0.87 -0.97
N PHE A 104 -11.24 -1.75 0.02
CA PHE A 104 -10.95 -3.17 -0.15
C PHE A 104 -12.18 -3.94 0.33
N ASP A 105 -12.52 -5.01 -0.39
CA ASP A 105 -13.45 -5.99 0.13
C ASP A 105 -12.79 -6.82 1.24
N ASP A 106 -13.62 -7.54 2.01
CA ASP A 106 -13.10 -8.37 3.09
C ASP A 106 -12.28 -9.56 2.56
N GLU A 107 -12.58 -10.03 1.34
CA GLU A 107 -11.83 -11.11 0.67
C GLU A 107 -10.38 -10.72 0.38
N PHE A 108 -10.12 -9.45 0.03
CA PHE A 108 -8.77 -8.93 -0.13
C PHE A 108 -7.93 -9.14 1.13
N CYS A 109 -8.50 -8.86 2.32
CA CYS A 109 -7.83 -9.05 3.59
C CYS A 109 -7.77 -10.54 3.99
N MET A 110 -8.93 -11.20 3.92
CA MET A 110 -9.18 -12.55 4.43
C MET A 110 -8.97 -13.61 3.35
N ASN A 111 -7.73 -13.74 2.91
CA ASN A 111 -7.33 -14.73 1.91
C ASN A 111 -6.36 -15.78 2.49
N GLY A 112 -6.10 -16.84 1.72
CA GLY A 112 -5.23 -17.94 2.12
C GLY A 112 -3.75 -17.58 2.30
N SER A 113 -3.31 -16.43 1.81
CA SER A 113 -1.92 -15.95 1.86
C SER A 113 -1.65 -15.00 3.03
N CYS A 114 -2.67 -14.26 3.50
CA CYS A 114 -2.53 -13.26 4.56
C CYS A 114 -3.33 -13.63 5.82
N HIS A 115 -4.63 -13.29 5.87
CA HIS A 115 -5.51 -13.62 6.98
C HIS A 115 -6.39 -14.83 6.65
N ALA A 116 -5.81 -16.03 6.75
CA ALA A 116 -6.52 -17.30 6.55
C ALA A 116 -7.43 -17.67 7.74
N ILE A 117 -8.33 -16.73 8.10
CA ILE A 117 -9.27 -16.84 9.20
C ILE A 117 -10.68 -16.56 8.69
N GLY A 118 -11.67 -17.27 9.23
CA GLY A 118 -13.08 -17.00 8.93
C GLY A 118 -13.69 -15.98 9.90
N GLN A 119 -14.74 -15.30 9.47
CA GLN A 119 -15.44 -14.29 10.26
C GLN A 119 -15.94 -14.83 11.62
N GLY A 120 -16.49 -16.04 11.65
CA GLY A 120 -16.92 -16.69 12.89
C GLY A 120 -15.77 -16.98 13.87
N SER A 121 -14.54 -17.14 13.39
CA SER A 121 -13.36 -17.30 14.23
C SER A 121 -12.91 -15.96 14.81
N LEU A 122 -13.03 -14.86 14.05
CA LEU A 122 -12.75 -13.50 14.57
C LEU A 122 -13.69 -13.17 15.73
N ALA A 123 -14.99 -13.42 15.57
CA ALA A 123 -15.98 -13.22 16.62
C ALA A 123 -15.62 -14.01 17.90
N GLN A 124 -15.11 -15.24 17.76
CA GLN A 124 -14.68 -16.06 18.89
C GLN A 124 -13.41 -15.52 19.57
N ILE A 125 -12.43 -15.05 18.80
CA ILE A 125 -11.18 -14.48 19.32
C ILE A 125 -11.42 -13.21 20.13
N THR A 126 -12.47 -12.46 19.80
CA THR A 126 -12.84 -11.23 20.50
C THR A 126 -14.07 -11.37 21.40
N ALA A 127 -14.48 -12.61 21.71
CA ALA A 127 -15.68 -12.89 22.52
C ALA A 127 -15.62 -12.37 23.96
N GLN A 128 -14.42 -12.09 24.48
CA GLN A 128 -14.18 -11.51 25.80
C GLN A 128 -14.45 -10.00 25.88
N ARG A 129 -14.61 -9.32 24.74
CA ARG A 129 -14.96 -7.90 24.71
C ARG A 129 -16.46 -7.75 24.96
N GLU A 130 -16.82 -6.77 25.79
CA GLU A 130 -18.22 -6.43 26.06
C GLU A 130 -18.96 -6.04 24.76
N TYR A 131 -18.33 -5.18 23.96
CA TYR A 131 -18.74 -4.90 22.59
C TYR A 131 -17.82 -5.65 21.63
N ASN A 132 -18.29 -6.77 21.09
CA ASN A 132 -17.50 -7.61 20.19
C ASN A 132 -17.51 -7.05 18.75
N PRO A 133 -16.41 -6.44 18.27
CA PRO A 133 -16.36 -5.74 16.98
C PRO A 133 -16.44 -6.68 15.77
N HIS A 134 -16.23 -7.98 15.96
CA HIS A 134 -16.30 -8.98 14.91
C HIS A 134 -17.56 -9.85 15.00
N SER A 135 -18.49 -9.52 15.90
CA SER A 135 -19.80 -10.16 15.92
C SER A 135 -20.74 -9.49 14.92
N ASN A 136 -21.63 -10.29 14.31
CA ASN A 136 -22.65 -9.81 13.38
C ASN A 136 -23.96 -9.41 14.07
N TYR A 137 -23.91 -9.01 15.35
CA TYR A 137 -25.12 -8.73 16.15
C TYR A 137 -25.93 -7.56 15.58
N HIS A 138 -25.26 -6.52 15.08
CA HIS A 138 -25.90 -5.39 14.40
C HIS A 138 -25.93 -5.61 12.89
N GLU A 139 -24.74 -5.71 12.30
CA GLU A 139 -24.52 -5.90 10.88
C GLU A 139 -23.10 -6.41 10.64
N GLU A 140 -22.83 -6.82 9.41
CA GLU A 140 -21.48 -7.11 8.95
C GLU A 140 -20.87 -5.82 8.38
N LEU A 141 -19.80 -5.35 9.02
CA LEU A 141 -19.06 -4.17 8.60
C LEU A 141 -17.78 -4.60 7.90
N ALA A 142 -17.47 -3.96 6.77
CA ALA A 142 -16.21 -4.17 6.08
C ALA A 142 -15.02 -3.82 6.99
N CYS A 143 -13.92 -4.56 6.87
CA CYS A 143 -12.70 -4.40 7.68
C CYS A 143 -12.23 -2.93 7.69
N GLY A 144 -12.24 -2.30 6.52
CA GLY A 144 -11.81 -0.92 6.30
C GLY A 144 -12.68 0.15 6.98
N THR A 145 -13.84 -0.23 7.53
CA THR A 145 -14.69 0.67 8.33
C THR A 145 -13.94 1.12 9.58
N CYS A 146 -13.38 0.15 10.31
CA CYS A 146 -12.65 0.37 11.55
C CYS A 146 -11.14 0.42 11.33
N HIS A 147 -10.59 -0.53 10.57
CA HIS A 147 -9.15 -0.68 10.39
C HIS A 147 -8.63 0.26 9.29
N LYS A 148 -7.84 1.27 9.66
CA LYS A 148 -7.27 2.26 8.74
C LYS A 148 -5.77 2.01 8.54
N SER A 149 -5.34 1.98 7.27
CA SER A 149 -3.93 1.70 6.89
C SER A 149 -2.98 2.82 7.28
N HIS A 150 -3.18 4.01 6.71
CA HIS A 150 -2.23 5.14 6.83
C HIS A 150 -2.65 6.20 7.84
N THR A 151 -3.70 5.94 8.62
CA THR A 151 -4.20 6.86 9.66
C THR A 151 -4.66 6.07 10.88
N ALA A 152 -4.96 6.76 11.98
CA ALA A 152 -5.54 6.13 13.16
C ALA A 152 -6.81 5.35 12.83
N SER A 153 -6.87 4.10 13.29
CA SER A 153 -8.06 3.26 13.17
C SER A 153 -9.21 3.82 14.03
N VAL A 154 -10.44 3.46 13.68
CA VAL A 154 -11.66 4.06 14.27
C VAL A 154 -12.40 3.03 15.12
N MET A 155 -12.72 3.39 16.35
CA MET A 155 -13.59 2.59 17.20
C MET A 155 -15.06 2.91 16.90
N GLN A 156 -15.62 2.29 15.86
CA GLN A 156 -16.99 2.54 15.37
C GLN A 156 -18.06 2.37 16.47
N CYS A 157 -17.92 1.38 17.35
CA CYS A 157 -18.84 1.12 18.46
C CYS A 157 -18.98 2.33 19.40
N ALA A 158 -17.91 3.10 19.58
CA ALA A 158 -17.88 4.24 20.50
C ALA A 158 -18.73 5.45 20.03
N GLN A 159 -19.27 5.40 18.81
CA GLN A 159 -20.29 6.36 18.34
C GLN A 159 -21.58 6.30 19.15
N CYS A 160 -21.95 5.10 19.61
CA CYS A 160 -23.18 4.84 20.35
C CYS A 160 -22.91 4.31 21.76
N HIS A 161 -21.81 3.57 21.95
CA HIS A 161 -21.40 2.98 23.21
C HIS A 161 -20.26 3.78 23.83
N SER A 162 -20.60 4.81 24.60
CA SER A 162 -19.60 5.74 25.18
C SER A 162 -18.61 5.08 26.15
N ASP A 163 -18.95 3.90 26.64
CA ASP A 163 -18.18 3.02 27.51
C ASP A 163 -17.37 1.96 26.75
N ALA A 164 -17.39 1.97 25.41
CA ALA A 164 -16.59 1.04 24.62
C ALA A 164 -15.09 1.28 24.79
N ASP A 165 -14.34 0.20 25.02
CA ASP A 165 -12.89 0.21 25.12
C ASP A 165 -12.22 0.62 23.81
N VAL A 166 -11.72 1.85 23.72
CA VAL A 166 -10.97 2.36 22.57
C VAL A 166 -9.51 1.91 22.67
N PRO A 167 -8.99 1.13 21.69
CA PRO A 167 -7.58 0.74 21.69
C PRO A 167 -6.63 1.95 21.62
N ALA A 168 -5.41 1.79 22.13
CA ALA A 168 -4.40 2.84 22.03
C ALA A 168 -4.14 3.24 20.56
N GLY A 169 -4.06 4.54 20.29
CA GLY A 169 -3.88 5.09 18.95
C GLY A 169 -5.11 5.05 18.04
N TRP A 170 -6.23 4.49 18.50
CA TRP A 170 -7.50 4.55 17.79
C TRP A 170 -8.27 5.81 18.16
N VAL A 171 -9.12 6.27 17.25
CA VAL A 171 -9.98 7.45 17.44
C VAL A 171 -11.44 7.06 17.53
N VAL A 172 -12.22 7.92 18.18
CA VAL A 172 -13.68 7.92 18.08
C VAL A 172 -14.05 8.95 17.02
N ARG A 173 -14.85 8.56 16.03
CA ARG A 173 -15.45 9.44 15.03
C ARG A 173 -16.92 9.17 14.97
#